data_AF-A0A6H1TVC9-F1
#
_entry.id   AF-A0A6H1TVC9-F1
#
_cell.length_a   1.000
_cell.length_b   1.000
_cell.length_c   1.000
_cell.angle_alpha   90.00
_cell.angle_beta   90.00
_cell.angle_gamma   90.00
#
_symmetry.space_group_name_H-M   'P 1'
#
loop_
_entity.id
_entity.type
_entity.pdbx_description
1 polymer ?
#
loop_
_entity_poly.entity_id
_entity_poly.type
_entity_poly.pdbx_seq_one_letter_code
_entity_poly.pdbx_strand_id
1 'polypeptide(L)' 'MVMSVSAHSPDATLEKIVERIFSTHQITRADQQRFMTALLSKDSLTSKEQSHIDRVFDGLRRGLLRVVD' A
#
# COMPACT_ATOMS: atom_id res chain seq x y z
N MET A 1 -7.41 -16.85 -29.16
CA MET A 1 -7.46 -17.03 -27.69
C MET A 1 -6.37 -16.14 -27.11
N VAL A 2 -6.71 -14.91 -26.73
CA VAL A 2 -5.72 -13.97 -26.18
C VAL A 2 -5.52 -14.31 -24.70
N MET A 3 -4.30 -14.73 -24.35
CA MET A 3 -3.90 -14.86 -22.95
C MET A 3 -3.45 -13.48 -22.48
N SER A 4 -4.22 -12.92 -21.56
CA SER A 4 -4.00 -11.64 -20.91
C SER A 4 -2.60 -11.60 -20.28
N VAL A 5 -1.75 -10.69 -20.76
CA VAL A 5 -0.60 -10.22 -20.00
C VAL A 5 -1.15 -9.57 -18.74
N SER A 6 -0.92 -10.20 -17.58
CA SER A 6 -1.16 -9.58 -16.28
C SER A 6 -0.15 -8.44 -16.13
N ALA A 7 -0.55 -7.25 -16.57
CA ALA A 7 0.14 -6.01 -16.23
C ALA A 7 0.17 -5.91 -14.70
N HIS A 8 1.34 -6.14 -14.11
CA HIS A 8 1.60 -5.78 -12.72
C HIS A 8 1.65 -4.26 -12.65
N SER A 9 0.47 -3.64 -12.65
CA SER A 9 0.36 -2.21 -12.39
C SER A 9 0.79 -1.97 -10.94
N PRO A 10 1.70 -1.02 -10.67
CA PRO A 10 2.12 -0.69 -9.31
C PRO A 10 0.93 -0.39 -8.38
N ASP A 11 -0.14 0.18 -8.94
CA ASP A 11 -1.43 0.41 -8.26
C ASP A 11 -2.06 -0.88 -7.68
N ALA A 12 -2.01 -1.99 -8.41
CA ALA A 12 -2.56 -3.27 -7.94
C ALA A 12 -1.72 -3.89 -6.82
N THR A 13 -0.45 -3.51 -6.70
CA THR A 13 0.44 -3.96 -5.63
C THR A 13 0.20 -3.15 -4.36
N LEU A 14 0.05 -1.82 -4.47
CA LEU A 14 -0.24 -0.95 -3.34
C LEU A 14 -1.59 -1.29 -2.70
N GLU A 15 -2.63 -1.44 -3.51
CA GLU A 15 -3.99 -1.77 -3.06
C GLU A 15 -4.03 -3.08 -2.25
N LYS A 16 -3.36 -4.14 -2.73
CA LYS A 16 -3.26 -5.42 -2.01
C LYS A 16 -2.54 -5.30 -0.66
N ILE A 17 -1.50 -4.48 -0.58
CA ILE A 17 -0.79 -4.26 0.69
C ILE A 17 -1.70 -3.50 1.67
N VAL A 18 -2.42 -2.47 1.20
CA VAL A 18 -3.40 -1.73 2.01
C VAL A 18 -4.47 -2.67 2.55
N GLU A 19 -5.06 -3.50 1.69
CA GLU A 19 -6.07 -4.48 2.09
C GLU A 19 -5.54 -5.44 3.16
N ARG A 20 -4.32 -5.96 2.99
CA ARG A 20 -3.68 -6.82 3.99
C ARG A 20 -3.46 -6.10 5.32
N ILE A 21 -3.00 -4.85 5.30
CA ILE A 21 -2.77 -4.05 6.51
C ILE A 21 -4.08 -3.86 7.28
N PHE A 22 -5.16 -3.49 6.59
CA PHE A 22 -6.46 -3.28 7.22
C PHE A 22 -7.12 -4.60 7.66
N SER A 23 -6.92 -5.70 6.95
CA SER A 23 -7.42 -7.02 7.36
C SER A 23 -6.71 -7.58 8.60
N THR A 24 -5.44 -7.23 8.80
CA THR A 24 -4.64 -7.73 9.93
C THR A 24 -4.55 -6.73 11.09
N HIS A 25 -5.03 -5.49 10.87
CA HIS A 25 -4.84 -4.34 11.76
C HIS A 25 -3.36 -4.07 12.10
N GLN A 26 -2.48 -4.51 11.23
CA GLN A 26 -1.06 -4.60 11.47
C GLN A 26 -0.30 -4.13 10.24
N ILE A 27 0.78 -3.40 10.48
CA ILE A 27 1.76 -3.04 9.44
C ILE A 27 3.13 -3.48 9.91
N THR A 28 3.86 -4.20 9.05
CA THR A 28 5.25 -4.56 9.34
C THR A 28 6.21 -3.48 8.90
N ARG A 29 7.43 -3.46 9.46
CA ARG A 29 8.54 -2.65 8.92
C ARG A 29 8.79 -2.94 7.44
N ALA A 30 8.67 -4.20 7.02
CA ALA A 30 8.79 -4.60 5.63
C ALA A 30 7.67 -4.01 4.75
N ASP A 31 6.44 -3.96 5.25
CA ASP A 31 5.31 -3.31 4.54
C ASP A 31 5.55 -1.80 4.41
N GLN A 32 6.02 -1.13 5.46
CA GLN A 32 6.41 0.29 5.42
C GLN A 32 7.51 0.54 4.39
N GLN A 33 8.56 -0.29 4.38
CA GLN A 33 9.67 -0.13 3.45
C GLN A 33 9.23 -0.33 2.01
N ARG A 34 8.37 -1.32 1.73
CA ARG A 34 7.76 -1.52 0.40
C ARG A 34 6.92 -0.31 -0.02
N PHE A 35 6.12 0.23 0.90
CA PHE A 35 5.37 1.47 0.67
C PHE A 35 6.29 2.63 0.31
N MET A 36 7.35 2.87 1.10
CA MET A 36 8.32 3.93 0.84
C MET A 36 9.08 3.73 -0.47
N THR A 37 9.51 2.51 -0.79
CA THR A 37 10.18 2.23 -2.06
C THR A 37 9.25 2.46 -3.24
N ALA A 38 7.99 2.02 -3.17
CA ALA A 38 7.00 2.27 -4.22
C ALA A 38 6.73 3.78 -4.41
N LEU A 39 6.67 4.52 -3.31
CA LEU A 39 6.51 5.98 -3.28
C LEU A 39 7.69 6.71 -3.93
N LEU A 40 8.91 6.34 -3.56
CA LEU A 40 10.13 7.00 -4.05
C LEU A 40 10.51 6.60 -5.48
N SER A 41 9.96 5.50 -5.99
CA SER A 41 10.23 5.01 -7.35
C SER A 41 9.31 5.64 -8.41
N LYS A 42 8.29 6.40 -7.99
CA LYS A 42 7.35 7.08 -8.90
C LYS A 42 7.67 8.57 -8.98
N ASP A 43 7.70 9.12 -10.20
CA ASP A 43 7.80 10.57 -10.43
C ASP A 43 6.58 11.34 -9.88
N SER A 44 5.42 10.68 -9.78
CA SER A 44 4.21 11.25 -9.18
C SER A 44 3.25 10.16 -8.69
N LEU A 45 2.49 10.47 -7.63
CA LEU A 45 1.44 9.60 -7.10
C LEU A 45 0.11 9.90 -7.78
N THR A 46 -0.65 8.86 -8.11
CA THR A 46 -2.03 9.06 -8.51
C THR A 46 -2.88 9.44 -7.30
N SER A 47 -4.03 10.09 -7.53
CA SER A 47 -4.97 10.42 -6.45
C SER A 47 -5.45 9.18 -5.68
N LYS A 48 -5.54 8.01 -6.36
CA LYS A 48 -5.92 6.75 -5.72
C LYS A 48 -4.83 6.27 -4.76
N GLU A 49 -3.58 6.33 -5.19
CA GLU A 49 -2.43 5.95 -4.35
C GLU A 49 -2.28 6.87 -3.15
N GLN A 50 -2.41 8.19 -3.36
CA GLN A 50 -2.40 9.17 -2.29
C GLN A 50 -3.48 8.85 -1.24
N SER A 51 -4.72 8.56 -1.68
CA SER A 51 -5.80 8.17 -0.79
C SER A 51 -5.50 6.91 0.01
N HIS A 52 -4.86 5.91 -0.61
CA HIS A 52 -4.44 4.69 0.08
C HIS A 52 -3.40 4.96 1.17
N ILE A 53 -2.42 5.82 0.88
CA ILE A 53 -1.37 6.22 1.82
C ILE A 53 -1.99 6.98 2.99
N ASP A 54 -2.80 7.99 2.70
CA ASP A 54 -3.44 8.83 3.71
C ASP A 54 -4.29 7.97 4.66
N ARG A 55 -5.00 6.97 4.11
CA ARG A 55 -5.81 6.03 4.89
C ARG A 55 -4.95 5.19 5.85
N VAL A 56 -3.81 4.67 5.39
CA VAL A 56 -2.90 3.90 6.25
C VAL A 56 -2.29 4.79 7.34
N PHE A 57 -1.87 6.01 7.00
CA PHE A 57 -1.33 6.97 7.97
C PHE A 57 -2.36 7.38 9.02
N ASP A 58 -3.60 7.67 8.62
CA ASP A 58 -4.67 7.99 9.56
C ASP A 58 -5.02 6.78 10.45
N GLY A 59 -4.99 5.57 9.90
CA GLY A 59 -5.13 4.32 10.65
C GLY A 59 -4.06 4.15 11.72
N LEU A 60 -2.80 4.49 11.42
CA LEU A 60 -1.70 4.49 12.40
C LEU A 60 -1.88 5.59 13.45
N ARG A 61 -2.19 6.81 13.03
CA ARG A 61 -2.36 7.97 13.92
C ARG A 61 -3.50 7.77 14.92
N ARG A 62 -4.57 7.10 14.51
CA ARG A 62 -5.73 6.77 15.37
C ARG A 62 -5.53 5.52 16.23
N GLY A 63 -4.42 4.79 16.05
CA GLY A 63 -4.18 3.52 16.73
C GLY A 63 -5.05 2.35 16.23
N LEU A 64 -5.69 2.49 15.06
CA LEU A 64 -6.44 1.41 14.38
C LEU A 64 -5.52 0.37 13.75
N LEU A 65 -4.31 0.80 13.39
CA LEU A 65 -3.23 -0.04 12.91
C LEU A 65 -2.11 -0.02 13.94
N ARG A 66 -1.55 -1.19 14.22
CA ARG A 66 -0.32 -1.32 15.02
C ARG A 66 0.85 -1.65 14.14
N VAL A 67 1.97 -0.97 14.37
CA VAL A 67 3.24 -1.41 13.81
C VAL A 67 3.67 -2.64 14.60
N VAL A 68 3.83 -3.76 13.90
CA VAL A 68 4.30 -5.02 14.46
C VAL A 68 5.58 -5.41 13.74
N ASP A 69 6.48 -6.11 14.44
CA ASP A 69 7.82 -6.45 13.97
C ASP A 69 8.80 -5.26 13.96
#